data_AF-A0A3Q9GLJ3-F1
#
_entry.id   AF-A0A3Q9GLJ3-F1
#
_cell.length_a   1.000
_cell.length_b   1.000
_cell.length_c   1.000
_cell.angle_alpha   90.00
_cell.angle_beta   90.00
_cell.angle_gamma   90.00
#
_symmetry.space_group_name_H-M   'P 1'
#
loop_
_entity.id
_entity.type
_entity.pdbx_description
1 polymer ?
#
loop_
_entity_poly.entity_id
_entity_poly.type
_entity_poly.pdbx_seq_one_letter_code
_entity_poly.pdbx_strand_id
1 'polypeptide(L)'
;MGVFFHDPLGMVISGGVNFGVDSRYSSGMTSLQAVAVPGIPMLTSGDDVAAVLAPHLNAVSWPDGHVGMRGDDVVVIAGKIVAKAQGRFHRAGAEPDDYRTRDCIPAALGLKAPNEPSRAAAVIRRGLAARFGGRPGVIISASSRAGEPGRGVLDRALAWAGVDMKTPGGESVTDAIAALAGAVMMSSPDCPVVLVRGIPDVLTWED
;
A
#
# COMPACT_ATOMS: atom_id res chain seq x y z
N MET A 1 -5.04 -32.31 -27.74
CA MET A 1 -6.20 -31.58 -27.18
C MET A 1 -5.97 -31.42 -25.69
N GLY A 2 -5.16 -30.43 -25.31
CA GLY A 2 -4.90 -30.12 -23.90
C GLY A 2 -5.97 -29.18 -23.40
N VAL A 3 -6.76 -29.64 -22.42
CA VAL A 3 -7.71 -28.79 -21.69
C VAL A 3 -6.91 -27.91 -20.72
N PHE A 4 -6.77 -26.64 -21.06
CA PHE A 4 -6.36 -25.60 -20.13
C PHE A 4 -7.56 -25.30 -19.22
N PHE A 5 -7.47 -25.68 -17.95
CA PHE A 5 -8.36 -25.14 -16.92
C PHE A 5 -7.80 -23.78 -16.51
N HIS A 6 -8.50 -22.72 -16.88
CA HIS A 6 -8.31 -21.40 -16.30
C HIS A 6 -8.80 -21.45 -14.85
N ASP A 7 -7.91 -21.15 -13.91
CA ASP A 7 -8.27 -20.84 -12.53
C ASP A 7 -8.53 -19.32 -12.44
N PRO A 8 -9.78 -18.86 -12.19
CA PRO A 8 -10.09 -17.44 -12.10
C PRO A 8 -9.95 -16.88 -10.68
N LEU A 9 -9.42 -17.66 -9.73
CA LEU A 9 -9.25 -17.22 -8.36
C LEU A 9 -7.87 -16.58 -8.20
N GLY A 10 -7.85 -15.24 -8.19
CA GLY A 10 -6.70 -14.48 -7.70
C GLY A 10 -6.27 -15.05 -6.35
N MET A 11 -4.98 -15.37 -6.22
CA MET A 11 -4.40 -15.94 -5.02
C MET A 11 -4.59 -14.98 -3.84
N VAL A 12 -5.59 -15.23 -3.00
CA VAL A 12 -5.77 -14.53 -1.72
C VAL A 12 -4.82 -15.17 -0.71
N ILE A 13 -3.79 -14.45 -0.28
CA ILE A 13 -3.05 -14.81 0.93
C ILE A 13 -3.95 -14.46 2.12
N SER A 14 -4.87 -15.36 2.45
CA SER A 14 -5.62 -15.31 3.71
C SER A 14 -4.84 -16.06 4.77
N GLY A 15 -3.80 -15.43 5.32
CA GLY A 15 -3.10 -15.89 6.50
C GLY A 15 -3.63 -15.16 7.73
N GLY A 16 -4.55 -15.77 8.47
CA GLY A 16 -4.88 -15.29 9.82
C GLY A 16 -3.71 -15.59 10.75
N VAL A 17 -2.93 -14.58 11.12
CA VAL A 17 -1.92 -14.73 12.18
C VAL A 17 -2.64 -14.54 13.51
N ASN A 18 -2.99 -15.65 14.17
CA ASN A 18 -3.51 -15.59 15.54
C ASN A 18 -2.36 -15.24 16.48
N PHE A 19 -2.20 -13.95 16.78
CA PHE A 19 -1.46 -13.54 17.96
C PHE A 19 -2.28 -13.98 19.17
N GLY A 20 -1.88 -15.10 19.79
CA GLY A 20 -2.39 -15.50 21.09
C GLY A 20 -1.97 -14.46 22.12
N VAL A 21 -2.81 -13.43 22.32
CA VAL A 21 -2.68 -12.48 23.42
C VAL A 21 -3.28 -13.14 24.67
N ASP A 22 -2.58 -13.04 25.80
CA ASP A 22 -3.01 -13.52 27.12
C ASP A 22 -4.49 -13.13 27.36
N SER A 23 -5.31 -14.11 27.73
CA SER A 23 -6.79 -14.04 27.79
C SER A 23 -7.33 -13.00 28.77
N ARG A 24 -6.45 -12.37 29.55
CA ARG A 24 -6.75 -11.26 30.46
C ARG A 24 -6.91 -9.89 29.77
N TYR A 25 -6.64 -9.80 28.47
CA TYR A 25 -6.90 -8.61 27.63
C TYR A 25 -7.98 -8.84 26.56
N SER A 26 -8.90 -9.78 26.78
CA SER A 26 -9.96 -10.10 25.81
C SER A 26 -10.98 -8.97 25.66
N SER A 27 -10.70 -8.04 24.76
CA SER A 27 -11.68 -7.20 24.08
C SER A 27 -11.79 -7.67 22.63
N GLY A 28 -12.47 -8.79 22.39
CA GLY A 28 -12.76 -9.31 21.05
C GLY A 28 -11.53 -9.85 20.29
N MET A 29 -11.75 -10.80 19.39
CA MET A 29 -10.71 -11.24 18.46
C MET A 29 -10.39 -10.11 17.47
N THR A 30 -9.26 -9.42 17.63
CA THR A 30 -8.78 -8.47 16.63
C THR A 30 -8.24 -9.23 15.43
N SER A 31 -8.95 -9.21 14.31
CA SER A 31 -8.47 -9.76 13.03
C SER A 31 -7.82 -8.66 12.20
N LEU A 32 -6.57 -8.88 11.79
CA LEU A 32 -5.89 -8.05 10.80
C LEU A 32 -6.02 -8.69 9.42
N GLN A 33 -6.45 -7.92 8.42
CA GLN A 33 -6.56 -8.36 7.03
C GLN A 33 -5.81 -7.42 6.11
N ALA A 34 -5.14 -7.97 5.10
CA ALA A 34 -4.50 -7.20 4.03
C ALA A 34 -4.84 -7.82 2.67
N VAL A 35 -5.29 -6.99 1.72
CA VAL A 35 -5.72 -7.45 0.39
C VAL A 35 -5.13 -6.57 -0.70
N ALA A 36 -4.64 -7.20 -1.77
CA ALA A 36 -4.18 -6.47 -2.95
C ALA A 36 -5.38 -5.85 -3.67
N VAL A 37 -5.20 -4.64 -4.22
CA VAL A 37 -6.24 -3.92 -4.96
C VAL A 37 -6.01 -4.14 -6.45
N PRO A 38 -6.82 -4.96 -7.14
CA PRO A 38 -6.61 -5.29 -8.54
C PRO A 38 -7.09 -4.18 -9.47
N GLY A 39 -6.58 -4.22 -10.70
CA GLY A 39 -7.09 -3.42 -11.82
C GLY A 39 -6.71 -1.94 -11.79
N ILE A 40 -5.81 -1.52 -10.89
CA ILE A 40 -5.32 -0.12 -10.88
C ILE A 40 -4.71 0.20 -12.26
N PRO A 41 -5.21 1.22 -12.97
CA PRO A 41 -4.67 1.56 -14.28
C PRO A 41 -3.26 2.12 -14.15
N MET A 42 -2.54 2.23 -15.27
CA MET A 42 -1.28 2.95 -15.28
C MET A 42 -1.54 4.44 -15.05
N LEU A 43 -1.07 4.98 -13.92
CA LEU A 43 -1.11 6.41 -13.66
C LEU A 43 -0.18 7.17 -14.61
N THR A 44 -0.64 8.34 -15.04
CA THR A 44 0.04 9.29 -15.93
C THR A 44 0.25 10.63 -15.24
N SER A 45 1.11 11.47 -15.81
CA SER A 45 1.44 12.78 -15.22
C SER A 45 0.22 13.69 -15.15
N GLY A 46 -0.07 14.20 -13.95
CA GLY A 46 -1.23 15.04 -13.67
C GLY A 46 -2.42 14.30 -13.07
N ASP A 47 -2.39 12.96 -12.98
CA ASP A 47 -3.49 12.19 -12.40
C ASP A 47 -3.72 12.53 -10.91
N ASP A 48 -4.99 12.72 -10.54
CA ASP A 48 -5.40 12.69 -9.14
C ASP A 48 -5.40 11.24 -8.66
N VAL A 49 -4.36 10.86 -7.92
CA VAL A 49 -4.17 9.50 -7.38
C VAL A 49 -5.41 9.04 -6.60
N ALA A 50 -6.00 9.89 -5.75
CA ALA A 50 -7.17 9.48 -4.97
C ALA A 50 -8.40 9.25 -5.86
N ALA A 51 -8.60 10.09 -6.89
CA ALA A 51 -9.66 9.90 -7.87
C ALA A 51 -9.49 8.60 -8.66
N VAL A 52 -8.26 8.30 -9.09
CA VAL A 52 -7.94 7.10 -9.87
C VAL A 52 -8.12 5.85 -9.03
N LEU A 53 -7.69 5.84 -7.76
CA LEU A 53 -7.79 4.66 -6.92
C LEU A 53 -9.22 4.36 -6.44
N ALA A 54 -10.05 5.38 -6.21
CA ALA A 54 -11.34 5.21 -5.55
C ALA A 54 -12.29 4.16 -6.17
N PRO A 55 -12.49 4.09 -7.51
CA PRO A 55 -13.34 3.06 -8.11
C PRO A 55 -12.87 1.64 -7.79
N HIS A 56 -11.55 1.43 -7.76
CA HIS A 56 -10.94 0.12 -7.47
C HIS A 56 -11.04 -0.22 -5.99
N LEU A 57 -10.77 0.75 -5.11
CA LEU A 57 -10.93 0.59 -3.66
C LEU A 57 -12.38 0.25 -3.29
N ASN A 58 -13.37 0.82 -3.99
CA ASN A 58 -14.78 0.53 -3.78
C ASN A 58 -15.19 -0.89 -4.26
N ALA A 59 -14.42 -1.49 -5.18
CA ALA A 59 -14.71 -2.79 -5.77
C ALA A 59 -13.95 -3.96 -5.12
N VAL A 60 -13.08 -3.69 -4.14
CA VAL A 60 -12.30 -4.74 -3.47
C VAL A 60 -13.20 -5.69 -2.68
N SER A 61 -13.06 -6.99 -2.91
CA SER A 61 -13.68 -8.03 -2.09
C SER A 61 -12.76 -8.44 -0.95
N TRP A 62 -13.30 -8.50 0.26
CA TRP A 62 -12.60 -8.95 1.46
C TRP A 62 -12.87 -10.43 1.75
N PRO A 63 -11.96 -11.15 2.44
CA PRO A 63 -12.15 -12.55 2.80
C PRO A 63 -13.36 -12.81 3.70
N ASP A 64 -13.82 -11.78 4.43
CA ASP A 64 -15.00 -11.82 5.29
C ASP A 64 -16.33 -11.59 4.53
N GLY A 65 -16.26 -11.44 3.20
CA GLY A 65 -17.42 -11.21 2.33
C GLY A 65 -17.83 -9.74 2.20
N HIS A 66 -17.19 -8.82 2.92
CA HIS A 66 -17.44 -7.39 2.71
C HIS A 66 -16.83 -6.90 1.40
N VAL A 67 -17.41 -5.84 0.85
CA VAL A 67 -16.94 -5.19 -0.38
C VAL A 67 -16.64 -3.72 -0.09
N GLY A 68 -15.56 -3.23 -0.68
CA GLY A 68 -15.15 -1.85 -0.63
C GLY A 68 -14.27 -1.50 0.57
N MET A 69 -13.62 -0.36 0.42
CA MET A 69 -12.88 0.33 1.47
C MET A 69 -13.84 0.96 2.50
N ARG A 70 -13.45 0.90 3.77
CA ARG A 70 -14.07 1.63 4.88
C ARG A 70 -13.22 2.84 5.28
N GLY A 71 -13.86 3.80 5.93
CA GLY A 71 -13.20 5.01 6.44
C GLY A 71 -12.21 4.78 7.60
N ASP A 72 -12.09 3.56 8.09
CA ASP A 72 -11.14 3.11 9.12
C ASP A 72 -10.14 2.06 8.60
N ASP A 73 -9.98 1.97 7.27
CA ASP A 73 -8.93 1.18 6.63
C ASP A 73 -7.66 2.02 6.40
N VAL A 74 -6.52 1.34 6.22
CA VAL A 74 -5.26 1.93 5.74
C VAL A 74 -5.05 1.56 4.28
N VAL A 75 -4.75 2.55 3.44
CA VAL A 75 -4.37 2.36 2.03
C VAL A 75 -2.85 2.47 1.90
N VAL A 76 -2.20 1.37 1.54
CA VAL A 76 -0.76 1.35 1.26
C VAL A 76 -0.53 1.41 -0.24
N ILE A 77 0.24 2.40 -0.68
CA ILE A 77 0.41 2.78 -2.07
C ILE A 77 1.90 2.70 -2.43
N ALA A 78 2.26 1.91 -3.43
CA ALA A 78 3.64 1.85 -3.91
C ALA A 78 4.07 3.22 -4.43
N GLY A 79 5.20 3.76 -3.94
CA GLY A 79 5.66 5.10 -4.29
C GLY A 79 5.79 5.36 -5.79
N LYS A 80 6.05 4.32 -6.59
CA LYS A 80 6.17 4.42 -8.05
C LYS A 80 4.90 4.98 -8.71
N ILE A 81 3.70 4.70 -8.20
CA ILE A 81 2.48 5.25 -8.80
C ILE A 81 2.29 6.72 -8.47
N VAL A 82 2.70 7.16 -7.28
CA VAL A 82 2.70 8.57 -6.89
C VAL A 82 3.72 9.35 -7.71
N ALA A 83 4.91 8.81 -7.91
CA ALA A 83 5.94 9.43 -8.75
C ALA A 83 5.51 9.59 -10.21
N LYS A 84 4.79 8.59 -10.78
CA LYS A 84 4.20 8.69 -12.13
C LYS A 84 3.15 9.78 -12.24
N ALA A 85 2.23 9.85 -11.27
CA ALA A 85 1.22 10.89 -11.17
C ALA A 85 1.85 12.30 -11.11
N GLN A 86 2.99 12.43 -10.42
CA GLN A 86 3.75 13.66 -10.33
C GLN A 86 4.65 13.94 -11.54
N GLY A 87 4.70 13.05 -12.53
CA GLY A 87 5.55 13.21 -13.72
C GLY A 87 7.04 13.20 -13.44
N ARG A 88 7.48 12.41 -12.45
CA ARG A 88 8.89 12.34 -11.98
C ARG A 88 9.81 11.57 -12.94
N PHE A 89 9.51 11.56 -14.23
CA PHE A 89 10.28 10.84 -15.23
C PHE A 89 11.59 11.57 -15.58
N HIS A 90 12.63 10.82 -15.89
CA HIS A 90 13.87 11.33 -16.48
C HIS A 90 14.31 10.42 -17.64
N ARG A 91 15.21 10.90 -18.51
CA ARG A 91 15.72 10.09 -19.62
C ARG A 91 16.59 8.95 -19.06
N ALA A 92 16.42 7.73 -19.56
CA ALA A 92 17.24 6.59 -19.14
C ALA A 92 18.74 6.91 -19.29
N GLY A 93 19.50 6.65 -18.22
CA GLY A 93 20.95 6.90 -18.16
C GLY A 93 21.36 8.35 -17.89
N ALA A 94 20.42 9.30 -17.82
CA ALA A 94 20.73 10.68 -17.45
C ALA A 94 20.99 10.83 -15.94
N GLU A 95 20.26 10.05 -15.12
CA GLU A 95 20.36 10.04 -13.66
C GLU A 95 20.16 8.60 -13.14
N PRO A 96 20.59 8.27 -11.91
CA PRO A 96 20.24 7.01 -11.26
C PRO A 96 18.72 6.88 -11.04
N ASP A 97 18.20 5.66 -11.20
CA ASP A 97 16.80 5.34 -10.91
C ASP A 97 16.61 5.17 -9.40
N ASP A 98 15.61 5.83 -8.82
CA ASP A 98 15.32 5.69 -7.38
C ASP A 98 14.56 4.39 -7.07
N TYR A 99 14.05 3.71 -8.10
CA TYR A 99 13.35 2.44 -7.99
C TYR A 99 14.20 1.27 -8.47
N ARG A 100 14.26 0.22 -7.65
CA ARG A 100 15.00 -1.00 -7.97
C ARG A 100 14.37 -1.79 -9.11
N THR A 101 13.04 -1.81 -9.17
CA THR A 101 12.29 -2.56 -10.20
C THR A 101 11.72 -1.58 -11.22
N ARG A 102 11.91 -1.90 -12.50
CA ARG A 102 11.49 -1.07 -13.65
C ARG A 102 10.11 -1.42 -14.19
N ASP A 103 9.31 -2.14 -13.39
CA ASP A 103 7.97 -2.57 -13.80
C ASP A 103 7.12 -1.37 -14.18
N CYS A 104 6.57 -1.44 -15.40
CA CYS A 104 5.74 -0.40 -15.97
C CYS A 104 6.47 0.96 -16.09
N ILE A 105 7.81 0.99 -16.19
CA ILE A 105 8.59 2.17 -16.59
C ILE A 105 9.10 1.92 -18.02
N PRO A 106 8.77 2.77 -19.00
CA PRO A 106 9.26 2.61 -20.38
C PRO A 106 10.79 2.55 -20.44
N ALA A 107 11.35 1.74 -21.33
CA ALA A 107 12.80 1.51 -21.43
C ALA A 107 13.62 2.80 -21.63
N ALA A 108 13.04 3.80 -22.30
CA ALA A 108 13.67 5.09 -22.56
C ALA A 108 13.66 6.06 -21.35
N LEU A 109 12.98 5.71 -20.26
CA LEU A 109 12.79 6.56 -19.09
C LEU A 109 13.29 5.88 -17.81
N GLY A 110 13.65 6.69 -16.82
CA GLY A 110 13.74 6.31 -15.40
C GLY A 110 12.74 7.13 -14.59
N LEU A 111 12.60 6.82 -13.30
CA LEU A 111 11.62 7.45 -12.42
C LEU A 111 12.29 7.89 -11.12
N LYS A 112 12.17 9.18 -10.79
CA LYS A 112 12.62 9.71 -9.51
C LYS A 112 11.59 9.40 -8.44
N ALA A 113 12.03 9.33 -7.19
CA ALA A 113 11.16 9.23 -6.02
C ALA A 113 10.13 10.39 -6.00
N PRO A 114 8.97 10.21 -5.34
CA PRO A 114 7.94 11.22 -5.28
C PRO A 114 8.50 12.51 -4.68
N ASN A 115 8.14 13.64 -5.27
CA ASN A 115 8.40 14.95 -4.67
C ASN A 115 7.45 15.15 -3.47
N GLU A 116 7.97 15.71 -2.38
CA GLU A 116 7.23 15.99 -1.14
C GLU A 116 6.28 14.85 -0.71
N PRO A 117 6.79 13.63 -0.44
CA PRO A 117 5.95 12.44 -0.27
C PRO A 117 4.96 12.56 0.91
N SER A 118 5.31 13.26 1.99
CA SER A 118 4.39 13.54 3.11
C SER A 118 3.20 14.41 2.67
N ARG A 119 3.45 15.45 1.86
CA ARG A 119 2.39 16.29 1.29
C ARG A 119 1.49 15.47 0.36
N ALA A 120 2.08 14.58 -0.44
CA ALA A 120 1.33 13.69 -1.31
C ALA A 120 0.43 12.73 -0.52
N ALA A 121 0.94 12.10 0.54
CA ALA A 121 0.15 11.22 1.41
C ALA A 121 -1.05 11.95 2.01
N ALA A 122 -0.84 13.17 2.52
CA ALA A 122 -1.89 14.01 3.08
C ALA A 122 -2.96 14.41 2.03
N VAL A 123 -2.54 14.77 0.81
CA VAL A 123 -3.49 15.07 -0.30
C VAL A 123 -4.32 13.84 -0.66
N ILE A 124 -3.68 12.68 -0.81
CA ILE A 124 -4.35 11.43 -1.15
C ILE A 124 -5.35 11.06 -0.04
N ARG A 125 -4.93 11.14 1.22
CA ARG A 125 -5.79 10.88 2.38
C ARG A 125 -7.03 11.75 2.37
N ARG A 126 -6.90 13.07 2.20
CA ARG A 126 -8.05 13.97 2.11
C ARG A 126 -8.97 13.60 0.94
N GLY A 127 -8.41 13.24 -0.21
CA GLY A 127 -9.17 12.77 -1.35
C GLY A 127 -9.95 11.49 -1.08
N LEU A 128 -9.37 10.53 -0.36
CA LEU A 128 -10.03 9.30 0.03
C LEU A 128 -11.09 9.53 1.12
N ALA A 129 -10.77 10.32 2.15
CA ALA A 129 -11.72 10.69 3.20
C ALA A 129 -12.97 11.40 2.62
N ALA A 130 -12.80 12.26 1.62
CA ALA A 130 -13.91 12.90 0.93
C ALA A 130 -14.82 11.92 0.15
N ARG A 131 -14.31 10.76 -0.24
CA ARG A 131 -15.02 9.75 -1.04
C ARG A 131 -15.60 8.61 -0.21
N PHE A 132 -14.92 8.20 0.86
CA PHE A 132 -15.27 7.05 1.69
C PHE A 132 -15.72 7.44 3.12
N GLY A 133 -15.58 8.71 3.50
CA GLY A 133 -15.80 9.17 4.86
C GLY A 133 -14.75 8.68 5.86
N GLY A 134 -14.95 9.00 7.13
CA GLY A 134 -14.07 8.55 8.22
C GLY A 134 -12.69 9.20 8.24
N ARG A 135 -11.70 8.44 8.68
CA ARG A 135 -10.31 8.85 8.92
C ARG A 135 -9.31 7.85 8.32
N PRO A 136 -9.37 7.56 7.01
CA PRO A 136 -8.52 6.55 6.43
C PRO A 136 -7.04 6.90 6.61
N GLY A 137 -6.23 5.88 6.88
CA GLY A 137 -4.78 6.02 6.87
C GLY A 137 -4.24 5.90 5.45
N VAL A 138 -3.18 6.64 5.12
CA VAL A 138 -2.46 6.48 3.84
C VAL A 138 -0.99 6.28 4.13
N ILE A 139 -0.39 5.26 3.53
CA ILE A 139 1.05 5.02 3.56
C ILE A 139 1.56 4.93 2.12
N ILE A 140 2.59 5.71 1.81
CA ILE A 140 3.37 5.57 0.58
C ILE A 140 4.56 4.67 0.90
N SER A 141 4.65 3.50 0.27
CA SER A 141 5.77 2.58 0.48
C SER A 141 6.90 2.82 -0.52
N ALA A 142 8.11 2.43 -0.12
CA ALA A 142 9.23 2.28 -1.03
C ALA A 142 10.03 1.03 -0.66
N SER A 143 10.53 0.32 -1.67
CA SER A 143 11.37 -0.84 -1.45
C SER A 143 12.74 -0.40 -0.92
N SER A 144 13.14 -0.95 0.22
CA SER A 144 14.43 -0.66 0.86
C SER A 144 15.24 -1.93 1.05
N ARG A 145 16.55 -1.82 0.86
CA ARG A 145 17.47 -2.91 1.18
C ARG A 145 17.73 -2.87 2.68
N ALA A 146 17.48 -3.97 3.39
CA ALA A 146 18.05 -4.14 4.71
C ALA A 146 19.58 -4.07 4.57
N GLY A 147 20.24 -3.23 5.37
CA GLY A 147 21.68 -2.96 5.26
C GLY A 147 22.59 -4.15 5.62
N GLU A 148 22.01 -5.28 6.00
CA GLU A 148 22.73 -6.47 6.46
C GLU A 148 22.90 -7.49 5.33
N PRO A 149 24.11 -8.04 5.13
CA PRO A 149 24.37 -9.13 4.20
C PRO A 149 23.43 -10.33 4.47
N GLY A 150 22.78 -10.84 3.42
CA GLY A 150 21.87 -11.99 3.51
C GLY A 150 20.41 -11.65 3.85
N ARG A 151 20.08 -10.40 4.16
CA ARG A 151 18.68 -9.95 4.28
C ARG A 151 18.10 -9.58 2.90
N GLY A 152 16.83 -9.94 2.69
CA GLY A 152 16.07 -9.59 1.49
C GLY A 152 15.69 -8.10 1.43
N VAL A 153 15.00 -7.72 0.36
CA VAL A 153 14.42 -6.37 0.21
C VAL A 153 13.02 -6.39 0.80
N LEU A 154 12.72 -5.41 1.67
CA LEU A 154 11.38 -5.20 2.24
C LEU A 154 10.92 -3.78 1.94
N ASP A 155 9.62 -3.62 1.82
CA ASP A 155 9.01 -2.30 1.73
C ASP A 155 9.03 -1.61 3.09
N ARG A 156 9.37 -0.33 3.08
CA ARG A 156 9.32 0.58 4.25
C ARG A 156 8.34 1.71 3.98
N ALA A 157 7.89 2.39 5.03
CA ALA A 157 7.11 3.61 4.87
C ALA A 157 8.04 4.74 4.40
N LEU A 158 7.77 5.27 3.21
CA LEU A 158 8.42 6.47 2.68
C LEU A 158 7.78 7.73 3.25
N ALA A 159 6.45 7.75 3.30
CA ALA A 159 5.64 8.79 3.92
C ALA A 159 4.27 8.23 4.31
N TRP A 160 3.58 8.91 5.21
CA TRP A 160 2.23 8.53 5.65
C TRP A 160 1.43 9.76 6.07
N ALA A 161 0.12 9.59 6.20
CA ALA A 161 -0.81 10.57 6.74
C ALA A 161 -1.96 9.84 7.45
N GLY A 162 -2.42 10.38 8.58
CA GLY A 162 -3.53 9.78 9.34
C GLY A 162 -3.21 8.49 10.07
N VAL A 163 -1.92 8.20 10.25
CA VAL A 163 -1.44 7.02 10.97
C VAL A 163 -0.43 7.48 12.01
N ASP A 164 -0.69 7.21 13.28
CA ASP A 164 0.24 7.49 14.37
C ASP A 164 0.26 6.34 15.37
N MET A 165 1.37 5.62 15.40
CA MET A 165 1.76 4.79 16.53
C MET A 165 3.26 4.58 16.48
N LYS A 166 3.98 5.36 17.29
CA LYS A 166 5.38 5.10 17.63
C LYS A 166 5.40 4.58 19.05
N THR A 167 5.97 3.40 19.25
CA THR A 167 6.15 2.90 20.62
C THR A 167 7.30 3.68 21.28
N PRO A 168 7.33 3.77 22.63
CA PRO A 168 8.48 4.31 23.35
C PRO A 168 9.80 3.58 23.02
N GLY A 169 9.72 2.33 22.54
CA GLY A 169 10.87 1.53 22.10
C GLY A 169 11.39 1.89 20.70
N GLY A 170 10.77 2.84 20.00
CA GLY A 170 11.18 3.26 18.66
C GLY A 170 10.65 2.35 17.54
N GLU A 171 9.71 1.46 17.84
CA GLU A 171 9.07 0.62 16.83
C GLU A 171 8.09 1.46 16.01
N SER A 172 8.12 1.24 14.69
CA SER A 172 7.35 1.99 13.71
C SER A 172 6.25 1.10 13.15
N VAL A 173 5.00 1.35 13.54
CA VAL A 173 3.86 0.60 12.97
C VAL A 173 3.78 0.80 11.46
N THR A 174 4.14 1.98 10.96
CA THR A 174 4.05 2.32 9.54
C THR A 174 5.00 1.48 8.70
N ASP A 175 6.22 1.22 9.20
CA ASP A 175 7.16 0.32 8.54
C ASP A 175 6.70 -1.14 8.59
N ALA A 176 6.10 -1.58 9.70
CA ALA A 176 5.52 -2.92 9.79
C ALA A 176 4.36 -3.12 8.80
N ILE A 177 3.45 -2.14 8.69
CA ILE A 177 2.35 -2.15 7.72
C ILE A 177 2.89 -2.09 6.28
N ALA A 178 3.89 -1.26 6.01
CA ALA A 178 4.53 -1.19 4.70
C ALA A 178 5.18 -2.52 4.30
N ALA A 179 5.87 -3.19 5.23
CA ALA A 179 6.48 -4.49 4.99
C ALA A 179 5.43 -5.58 4.72
N LEU A 180 4.32 -5.58 5.48
CA LEU A 180 3.17 -6.47 5.23
C LEU A 180 2.59 -6.23 3.82
N ALA A 181 2.33 -4.98 3.46
CA ALA A 181 1.82 -4.63 2.14
C ALA A 181 2.79 -5.05 1.02
N GLY A 182 4.10 -4.84 1.21
CA GLY A 182 5.12 -5.31 0.28
C GLY A 182 5.05 -6.83 0.04
N ALA A 183 4.83 -7.63 1.09
CA ALA A 183 4.66 -9.08 0.96
C ALA A 183 3.39 -9.46 0.16
N VAL A 184 2.30 -8.72 0.33
CA VAL A 184 1.07 -8.90 -0.47
C VAL A 184 1.33 -8.52 -1.94
N MET A 185 1.97 -7.37 -2.19
CA MET A 185 2.32 -6.92 -3.55
C MET A 185 3.25 -7.91 -4.27
N MET A 186 4.21 -8.53 -3.57
CA MET A 186 5.07 -9.57 -4.15
C MET A 186 4.29 -10.80 -4.63
N SER A 187 3.16 -11.09 -3.98
CA SER A 187 2.28 -12.21 -4.34
C SER A 187 1.21 -11.81 -5.35
N SER A 188 1.15 -10.54 -5.73
CA SER A 188 0.22 -9.96 -6.69
C SER A 188 0.89 -8.79 -7.42
N PRO A 189 1.89 -9.07 -8.29
CA PRO A 189 2.83 -8.06 -8.80
C PRO A 189 2.18 -6.92 -9.59
N ASP A 190 0.99 -7.17 -10.17
CA ASP A 190 0.21 -6.17 -10.90
C ASP A 190 -0.64 -5.26 -9.99
N CYS A 191 -0.58 -5.45 -8.67
CA CYS A 191 -1.35 -4.70 -7.68
C CYS A 191 -0.43 -3.75 -6.88
N PRO A 192 -0.24 -2.49 -7.31
CA PRO A 192 0.63 -1.53 -6.61
C PRO A 192 -0.01 -0.90 -5.37
N VAL A 193 -1.19 -1.36 -4.96
CA VAL A 193 -1.95 -0.84 -3.83
C VAL A 193 -2.48 -2.01 -3.00
N VAL A 194 -2.44 -1.86 -1.68
CA VAL A 194 -2.93 -2.83 -0.70
C VAL A 194 -3.85 -2.10 0.28
N LEU A 195 -5.00 -2.68 0.60
CA LEU A 195 -5.84 -2.27 1.71
C LEU A 195 -5.52 -3.10 2.95
N VAL A 196 -5.47 -2.44 4.11
CA VAL A 196 -5.27 -3.08 5.41
C VAL A 196 -6.41 -2.68 6.35
N ARG A 197 -7.02 -3.67 7.00
CA ARG A 197 -8.18 -3.52 7.90
C ARG A 197 -7.94 -4.18 9.24
N GLY A 198 -8.58 -3.65 10.28
CA GLY A 198 -8.58 -4.23 11.63
C GLY A 198 -7.61 -3.55 12.60
N ILE A 199 -7.16 -2.33 12.28
CA ILE A 199 -6.24 -1.53 13.10
C ILE A 199 -6.74 -0.09 13.28
N PRO A 200 -7.99 0.13 13.72
CA PRO A 200 -8.55 1.49 13.84
C PRO A 200 -7.84 2.36 14.89
N ASP A 201 -7.10 1.74 15.82
CA ASP A 201 -6.42 2.42 16.93
C ASP A 201 -5.16 3.17 16.50
N VAL A 202 -4.56 2.80 15.36
CA VAL A 202 -3.40 3.51 14.81
C VAL A 202 -3.80 4.71 13.96
N LEU A 203 -5.10 4.89 13.72
CA LEU A 203 -5.63 5.95 12.86
C LEU A 203 -5.89 7.23 13.63
N THR A 204 -5.34 8.33 13.12
CA THR A 204 -5.55 9.68 13.66
C THR A 204 -6.50 10.48 12.79
N TRP A 205 -7.03 11.58 13.33
CA TRP A 205 -7.78 12.57 12.55
C TRP A 205 -6.85 13.60 11.89
N GLU A 206 -5.65 13.78 12.44
CA GLU A 206 -4.62 14.72 11.96
C GLU A 206 -3.70 14.05 10.94
N ASP A 207 -3.06 14.83 10.06
CA ASP A 207 -2.09 14.35 9.06
C ASP A 207 -0.71 14.08 9.68
#